data_AF-A0A533XMP6-F1
#
_entry.id   AF-A0A533XMP6-F1
#
_cell.length_a   1.000
_cell.length_b   1.000
_cell.length_c   1.000
_cell.angle_alpha   90.00
_cell.angle_beta   90.00
_cell.angle_gamma   90.00
#
_symmetry.space_group_name_H-M   'P 1'
#
loop_
_entity.id
_entity.type
_entity.pdbx_description
1 polymer ?
#
loop_
_entity_poly.entity_id
_entity_poly.type
_entity_poly.pdbx_seq_one_letter_code
_entity_poly.pdbx_strand_id
1 'polypeptide(L)' 'MKPSHSLIVRAGDTLFSIARLYDIALADLKSLNRLATDRILVGQVLIVPEP' A
#
# COMPACT_ATOMS: atom_id res chain seq x y z
N MET A 1 6.02 -13.64 -8.88
CA MET A 1 5.49 -12.39 -8.28
C MET A 1 4.20 -12.06 -9.00
N LYS A 2 3.12 -11.73 -8.28
CA LYS A 2 1.95 -11.11 -8.93
C LYS A 2 2.39 -9.79 -9.57
N PRO A 3 1.79 -9.36 -10.70
CA PRO A 3 2.04 -8.04 -11.24
C PRO A 3 1.70 -6.98 -10.19
N SER A 4 2.24 -5.77 -10.34
CA SER A 4 1.97 -4.66 -9.42
C SER A 4 1.59 -3.41 -10.21
N HIS A 5 0.75 -2.58 -9.62
CA HIS A 5 0.32 -1.29 -10.16
C HIS A 5 0.41 -0.19 -9.12
N SER A 6 0.18 1.05 -9.56
CA SER A 6 0.20 2.25 -8.72
C SER A 6 -1.21 2.60 -8.23
N LEU A 7 -1.33 2.86 -6.93
CA LEU A 7 -2.54 3.35 -6.27
C LEU A 7 -2.25 4.68 -5.60
N ILE A 8 -3.15 5.65 -5.76
CA ILE A 8 -3.06 6.96 -5.10
C ILE A 8 -3.86 6.91 -3.80
N VAL A 9 -3.20 7.19 -2.68
CA VAL A 9 -3.80 7.27 -1.34
C VAL A 9 -4.85 8.40 -1.29
N ARG A 10 -6.04 8.08 -0.79
CA ARG A 10 -7.16 9.02 -0.63
C ARG A 10 -7.40 9.35 0.84
N ALA A 11 -8.20 10.38 1.09
CA ALA A 11 -8.61 10.72 2.45
C ALA A 11 -9.36 9.55 3.09
N GLY A 12 -8.92 9.12 4.27
CA GLY A 12 -9.47 7.96 4.99
C GLY A 12 -8.72 6.65 4.74
N ASP A 13 -7.82 6.59 3.75
CA ASP A 13 -6.98 5.42 3.55
C ASP A 13 -5.94 5.28 4.67
N THR A 14 -5.71 4.03 5.05
CA THR A 14 -4.61 3.65 5.93
C THR A 14 -3.79 2.55 5.27
N LEU A 15 -2.53 2.44 5.65
CA LEU A 15 -1.66 1.36 5.18
C LEU A 15 -2.26 -0.03 5.48
N PHE A 16 -2.95 -0.16 6.62
CA PHE A 16 -3.65 -1.39 7.00
C PHE A 16 -4.87 -1.68 6.12
N SER A 17 -5.73 -0.69 5.85
CA SER A 17 -6.91 -0.90 5.00
C SER A 17 -6.51 -1.26 3.56
N ILE A 18 -5.43 -0.67 3.05
CA ILE A 18 -4.88 -1.00 1.73
C ILE A 18 -4.29 -2.42 1.75
N ALA A 19 -3.47 -2.78 2.73
CA ALA A 19 -2.91 -4.13 2.83
C ALA A 19 -4.00 -5.21 2.85
N ARG A 20 -5.07 -4.97 3.62
CA ARG A 20 -6.24 -5.86 3.67
C ARG A 20 -7.01 -5.93 2.35
N LEU A 21 -7.16 -4.82 1.65
CA LEU A 21 -7.84 -4.78 0.35
C LEU A 21 -7.13 -5.64 -0.71
N TYR A 22 -5.80 -5.69 -0.64
CA TYR A 22 -4.95 -6.44 -1.57
C TYR A 22 -4.51 -7.81 -1.03
N ASP A 23 -5.07 -8.26 0.10
CA ASP A 23 -4.76 -9.52 0.76
C ASP A 23 -3.25 -9.78 0.95
N ILE A 24 -2.52 -8.76 1.41
CA ILE A 24 -1.10 -8.85 1.74
C ILE A 24 -0.83 -8.41 3.17
N ALA A 25 0.28 -8.88 3.74
CA ALA A 25 0.72 -8.41 5.05
C ALA A 25 1.12 -6.92 4.98
N LEU A 26 0.84 -6.20 6.06
CA LEU A 26 1.26 -4.79 6.18
C LEU A 26 2.78 -4.63 5.99
N ALA A 27 3.57 -5.58 6.49
CA ALA A 27 5.02 -5.59 6.33
C ALA A 27 5.45 -5.71 4.85
N ASP A 28 4.74 -6.51 4.06
CA ASP A 28 5.02 -6.67 2.63
C ASP A 28 4.67 -5.40 1.86
N LEU A 29 3.53 -4.78 2.16
CA LEU A 29 3.15 -3.51 1.55
C LEU A 29 4.18 -2.40 1.86
N LYS A 30 4.69 -2.36 3.09
CA LYS A 30 5.76 -1.43 3.49
C LYS A 30 7.06 -1.72 2.75
N SER A 31 7.47 -2.98 2.67
CA SER A 31 8.68 -3.40 1.97
C SER A 31 8.62 -3.03 0.49
N LEU A 32 7.49 -3.31 -0.16
CA LEU A 32 7.21 -2.99 -1.57
C LEU A 32 7.34 -1.49 -1.86
N ASN A 33 6.99 -0.65 -0.88
CA ASN A 33 7.02 0.81 -0.99
C ASN A 33 8.21 1.47 -0.29
N ARG A 34 9.15 0.69 0.25
CA ARG A 34 10.32 1.16 1.03
C ARG A 34 9.93 2.10 2.19
N LEU A 35 8.82 1.80 2.86
CA LEU A 35 8.29 2.59 3.96
C LEU A 35 8.87 2.12 5.30
N ALA A 36 9.51 3.02 6.02
CA ALA A 36 10.01 2.75 7.38
C ALA A 36 8.90 2.80 8.44
N THR A 37 7.84 3.59 8.19
CA THR A 37 6.75 3.81 9.15
C THR A 37 5.40 3.53 8.51
N ASP A 38 4.35 3.58 9.32
CA ASP A 38 2.98 3.37 8.85
C ASP A 38 2.30 4.68 8.41
N ARG A 39 3.05 5.80 8.40
CA ARG A 39 2.54 7.09 7.91
C ARG A 39 2.52 7.11 6.40
N ILE A 40 1.35 7.44 5.86
CA ILE A 40 1.11 7.75 4.46
C ILE A 40 0.36 9.08 4.35
N LEU A 41 0.52 9.77 3.23
CA LEU A 41 -0.12 11.05 2.95
C LEU A 41 -1.17 10.91 1.86
N VAL A 42 -2.23 11.70 1.93
CA VAL A 42 -3.18 11.83 0.82
C VAL A 42 -2.43 12.30 -0.43
N GLY A 43 -2.69 11.66 -1.56
CA GLY A 43 -1.99 11.89 -2.82
C GLY A 43 -0.70 11.10 -2.99
N GLN A 44 -0.22 10.40 -1.95
CA GLN A 44 0.94 9.51 -2.06
C GLN A 44 0.65 8.34 -3.01
N VAL A 45 1.60 8.01 -3.86
CA VAL A 45 1.53 6.82 -4.71
C VAL A 45 2.12 5.63 -3.97
N LEU A 46 1.36 4.53 -3.93
CA LEU A 46 1.81 3.23 -3.44
C LEU A 46 1.78 2.21 -4.55
N ILE A 47 2.79 1.35 -4.58
CA ILE A 47 2.82 0.12 -5.35
C ILE A 47 2.08 -0.96 -4.57
N VAL A 48 1.12 -1.59 -5.22
CA VAL A 48 0.28 -2.67 -4.69
C VAL A 48 0.25 -3.82 -5.70
N PRO A 49 0.09 -5.08 -5.25
CA PRO A 49 -0.07 -6.19 -6.18
C PRO A 49 -1.43 -6.11 -6.90
N GLU A 50 -1.53 -6.77 -8.04
CA GLU A 50 -2.83 -7.09 -8.63
C GLU A 50 -3.64 -7.96 -7.65
N PRO A 51 -4.98 -7.79 -7.58
CA PRO A 51 -5.86 -8.63 -6.77
C PRO A 51 -5.65 -10.14 -7.05
#